data_AF-A0A553PHG2-F1
#
_entry.id   AF-A0A553PHG2-F1
#
_cell.length_a   1.000
_cell.length_b   1.000
_cell.length_c   1.000
_cell.angle_alpha   90.00
_cell.angle_beta   90.00
_cell.angle_gamma   90.00
#
_symmetry.space_group_name_H-M   'P 1'
#
loop_
_entity.id
_entity.type
_entity.pdbx_description
1 polymer ?
#
loop_
_entity_poly.entity_id
_entity_poly.type
_entity_poly.pdbx_seq_one_letter_code
_entity_poly.pdbx_strand_id
1 'polypeptide(L)'
;MDSFNSCLDQENQIVSSDLLRKAQSITQLLSRIETCLGPVIFTETLCAMILTIFGIFQATNGYLALTQPSFGDRELAKLLLGGTFVAVGEMSSLRYIPFYHVGHGITLKMKQAKYAIEEILAKRYSQFSPIQHQQFDVVRENWSRSAALQPMGLFDLNYSTAIAMDGLLITYIVILIQFKMG
;
A
#
# COMPACT_ATOMS: atom_id res chain seq x y z
N MET A 1 30.33 6.81 -43.38
CA MET A 1 29.21 7.31 -42.56
C MET A 1 28.18 6.22 -42.29
N ASP A 2 27.95 5.29 -43.22
CA ASP A 2 26.94 4.22 -43.04
C ASP A 2 27.26 3.16 -41.97
N SER A 3 28.53 2.82 -41.71
CA SER A 3 28.85 1.85 -40.65
C SER A 3 28.65 2.38 -39.24
N PHE A 4 28.81 3.69 -39.03
CA PHE A 4 28.65 4.35 -37.73
C PHE A 4 27.18 4.44 -37.33
N ASN A 5 26.30 4.75 -38.29
CA ASN A 5 24.85 4.72 -38.08
C ASN A 5 24.36 3.30 -37.79
N SER A 6 24.89 2.27 -38.47
CA SER A 6 24.49 0.88 -38.19
C SER A 6 24.88 0.39 -36.79
N CYS A 7 26.00 0.90 -36.24
CA CYS A 7 26.47 0.54 -34.91
C CYS A 7 25.63 1.23 -33.81
N LEU A 8 25.30 2.51 -34.03
CA LEU A 8 24.37 3.27 -33.19
C LEU A 8 22.95 2.67 -33.17
N ASP A 9 22.47 2.21 -34.33
CA ASP A 9 21.15 1.56 -34.43
C ASP A 9 21.12 0.20 -33.72
N GLN A 10 22.20 -0.59 -33.81
CA GLN A 10 22.33 -1.84 -33.05
C GLN A 10 22.40 -1.60 -31.54
N GLU A 11 23.19 -0.62 -31.08
CA GLU A 11 23.30 -0.29 -29.66
C GLU A 11 21.96 0.20 -29.10
N ASN A 12 21.25 1.06 -29.84
CA ASN A 12 19.90 1.52 -29.49
C ASN A 12 18.88 0.39 -29.43
N GLN A 13 18.94 -0.58 -30.34
CA GLN A 13 18.08 -1.77 -30.33
C GLN A 13 18.32 -2.66 -29.10
N ILE A 14 19.58 -2.87 -28.73
CA ILE A 14 19.95 -3.69 -27.57
C ILE A 14 19.48 -3.04 -26.27
N VAL A 15 19.68 -1.73 -26.11
CA VAL A 15 19.26 -1.00 -24.91
C VAL A 15 17.74 -0.96 -24.76
N SER A 16 17.02 -0.70 -25.86
CA SER A 16 15.54 -0.66 -25.88
C SER A 16 14.92 -2.02 -25.52
N SER A 17 15.43 -3.11 -26.12
CA SER A 17 14.92 -4.46 -25.88
C SER A 17 15.21 -4.97 -24.45
N ASP A 18 16.38 -4.68 -23.89
CA ASP A 18 16.69 -5.06 -22.50
C ASP A 18 15.83 -4.28 -21.49
N LEU A 19 15.56 -3.00 -21.76
CA LEU A 19 14.72 -2.16 -20.92
C LEU A 19 13.26 -2.64 -20.92
N LEU A 20 12.71 -2.95 -22.11
CA LEU A 20 11.37 -3.52 -22.26
C LEU A 20 11.25 -4.87 -21.52
N ARG A 21 12.25 -5.75 -21.67
CA ARG A 21 12.29 -7.05 -21.00
C ARG A 21 12.29 -6.89 -19.47
N LYS A 22 13.11 -5.97 -18.94
CA LYS A 22 13.15 -5.67 -17.50
C LYS A 22 11.81 -5.12 -17.01
N ALA A 23 11.20 -4.19 -17.75
CA ALA A 23 9.91 -3.62 -17.40
C ALA A 23 8.80 -4.69 -17.32
N GLN A 24 8.73 -5.58 -18.31
CA GLN A 24 7.81 -6.72 -18.31
C GLN A 24 8.07 -7.67 -17.13
N SER A 25 9.33 -7.97 -16.83
CA SER A 25 9.70 -8.81 -15.69
C SER A 25 9.26 -8.21 -14.35
N ILE A 26 9.37 -6.89 -14.18
CA ILE A 26 8.92 -6.19 -12.97
C ILE A 26 7.40 -6.30 -12.83
N THR A 27 6.65 -6.04 -13.91
CA THR A 27 5.18 -6.16 -13.91
C THR A 27 4.72 -7.58 -13.58
N GLN A 28 5.38 -8.60 -14.15
CA GLN A 28 5.08 -10.00 -13.84
C GLN A 28 5.38 -10.35 -12.38
N LEU A 29 6.48 -9.83 -11.83
CA LEU A 29 6.84 -10.05 -10.44
C LEU A 29 5.81 -9.41 -9.50
N LEU A 30 5.40 -8.16 -9.76
CA LEU A 30 4.39 -7.47 -8.98
C LEU A 30 3.05 -8.20 -9.00
N SER A 31 2.59 -8.62 -10.19
CA SER A 31 1.35 -9.39 -10.34
C SER A 31 1.40 -10.72 -9.56
N ARG A 32 2.56 -11.40 -9.53
CA ARG A 32 2.75 -12.61 -8.70
C ARG A 32 2.70 -12.30 -7.21
N ILE A 33 3.32 -11.21 -6.77
CA ILE A 33 3.26 -10.78 -5.37
C ILE A 33 1.82 -10.49 -4.97
N GLU A 34 1.07 -9.77 -5.79
CA GLU A 34 -0.34 -9.47 -5.52
C GLU A 34 -1.21 -10.73 -5.49
N THR A 35 -0.98 -11.68 -6.39
CA THR A 35 -1.76 -12.93 -6.43
C THR A 35 -1.42 -13.83 -5.24
N CYS A 36 -0.14 -13.97 -4.88
CA CYS A 36 0.29 -14.89 -3.82
C CYS A 36 0.15 -14.29 -2.42
N LEU A 37 0.56 -13.03 -2.23
CA LEU A 37 0.58 -12.38 -0.92
C LEU A 37 -0.61 -11.44 -0.71
N GLY A 38 -1.29 -11.00 -1.76
CA GLY A 38 -2.44 -10.09 -1.64
C GLY A 38 -3.52 -10.59 -0.69
N PRO A 39 -4.02 -11.84 -0.79
CA PRO A 39 -5.01 -12.37 0.14
C PRO A 39 -4.52 -12.42 1.59
N VAL A 40 -3.23 -12.74 1.80
CA VAL A 40 -2.62 -12.79 3.14
C VAL A 40 -2.53 -11.38 3.73
N ILE A 41 -2.01 -10.42 2.97
CA ILE A 41 -1.88 -9.01 3.40
C ILE A 41 -3.27 -8.41 3.66
N PHE A 42 -4.25 -8.70 2.80
CA PHE A 42 -5.62 -8.26 2.99
C PHE A 42 -6.21 -8.79 4.28
N THR A 43 -6.14 -10.11 4.51
CA THR A 43 -6.69 -10.77 5.70
C THR A 43 -6.02 -10.25 6.97
N GLU A 44 -4.69 -10.14 6.95
CA GLU A 44 -3.89 -9.63 8.06
C GLU A 44 -4.26 -8.17 8.41
N THR A 45 -4.38 -7.31 7.40
CA THR A 45 -4.77 -5.90 7.57
C THR A 45 -6.19 -5.79 8.12
N LEU A 46 -7.13 -6.58 7.59
CA LEU A 46 -8.52 -6.63 8.07
C LEU A 46 -8.60 -7.11 9.53
N CYS A 47 -7.91 -8.20 9.86
CA CYS A 47 -7.85 -8.71 11.23
C CYS A 47 -7.24 -7.69 12.19
N ALA A 48 -6.15 -7.04 11.80
CA ALA A 48 -5.51 -6.00 12.58
C ALA A 48 -6.48 -4.83 12.84
N MET A 49 -7.18 -4.35 11.81
CA MET A 49 -8.15 -3.26 11.95
C MET A 49 -9.31 -3.63 12.90
N ILE A 50 -9.86 -4.85 12.79
CA ILE A 50 -10.92 -5.32 13.68
C ILE A 50 -10.45 -5.36 15.14
N LEU A 51 -9.23 -5.86 15.38
CA LEU A 51 -8.65 -5.91 16.73
C LEU A 51 -8.37 -4.52 17.29
N THR A 52 -7.91 -3.57 16.46
CA THR A 52 -7.73 -2.17 16.86
C THR A 52 -9.07 -1.53 17.24
N ILE A 53 -10.12 -1.72 16.43
CA ILE A 53 -11.48 -1.25 16.72
C ILE A 53 -11.99 -1.82 18.05
N PHE A 54 -11.81 -3.12 18.26
CA PHE A 54 -12.22 -3.79 19.49
C PHE A 54 -11.46 -3.27 20.71
N GLY A 55 -10.14 -3.09 20.59
CA GLY A 55 -9.29 -2.53 21.64
C GLY A 55 -9.74 -1.13 22.04
N ILE A 56 -10.05 -0.26 21.07
CA ILE A 56 -10.54 1.09 21.34
C ILE A 56 -11.91 1.07 22.02
N PHE A 57 -12.84 0.23 21.54
CA PHE A 57 -14.15 0.09 22.19
C PHE A 57 -14.03 -0.30 23.66
N GLN A 58 -13.09 -1.19 23.98
CA GLN A 58 -12.80 -1.58 25.35
C GLN A 58 -12.09 -0.50 26.16
N ALA A 59 -11.24 0.32 25.52
CA ALA A 59 -10.67 1.53 26.12
C ALA A 59 -11.78 2.44 26.66
N THR A 60 -12.83 2.67 25.85
CA THR A 60 -13.96 3.51 26.26
C THR A 60 -14.74 2.88 27.42
N ASN A 61 -14.90 1.55 27.45
CA ASN A 61 -15.51 0.85 28.61
C ASN A 61 -14.67 1.00 29.87
N GLY A 62 -13.35 0.83 29.77
CA GLY A 62 -12.42 0.99 30.88
C GLY A 62 -12.42 2.42 31.44
N TYR A 63 -12.45 3.42 30.56
CA TYR A 63 -12.58 4.82 30.97
C TYR A 63 -13.88 5.07 31.75
N LEU A 64 -15.02 4.58 31.26
CA LEU A 64 -16.30 4.72 31.98
C LEU A 64 -16.27 4.05 33.36
N ALA A 65 -15.63 2.89 33.49
CA ALA A 65 -15.47 2.20 34.77
C ALA A 65 -14.71 3.06 35.80
N LEU A 66 -13.68 3.80 35.37
CA LEU A 66 -12.94 4.74 36.23
C LEU A 66 -13.77 5.94 36.69
N THR A 67 -14.77 6.34 35.91
CA THR A 67 -15.64 7.48 36.25
C THR A 67 -16.80 7.11 37.17
N GLN A 68 -16.97 5.83 37.51
CA GLN A 68 -18.06 5.41 38.40
C GLN A 68 -17.77 5.80 39.86
N PRO A 69 -18.76 6.34 40.59
CA PRO A 69 -18.58 6.81 41.97
C PRO A 69 -18.30 5.68 42.98
N SER A 70 -18.61 4.42 42.63
CA SER A 70 -18.31 3.24 43.43
C SER A 70 -17.39 2.30 42.67
N PHE A 71 -16.09 2.58 42.70
CA PHE A 71 -15.09 1.70 42.11
C PHE A 71 -14.87 0.46 43.00
N GLY A 72 -15.38 -0.69 42.57
CA GLY A 72 -15.24 -1.98 43.28
C GLY A 72 -14.59 -3.06 42.42
N ASP A 73 -14.51 -4.28 42.93
CA ASP A 73 -13.83 -5.42 42.28
C ASP A 73 -14.29 -5.69 40.84
N ARG A 74 -15.60 -5.48 40.58
CA ARG A 74 -16.18 -5.62 39.23
C ARG A 74 -15.66 -4.57 38.25
N GLU A 75 -15.47 -3.33 38.69
CA GLU A 75 -14.94 -2.25 37.85
C GLU A 75 -13.43 -2.41 37.64
N LEU A 76 -12.71 -2.92 38.65
CA LEU A 76 -11.30 -3.32 38.50
C LEU A 76 -11.13 -4.44 37.46
N ALA A 77 -11.97 -5.48 37.49
CA ALA A 77 -11.93 -6.55 36.50
C ALA A 77 -12.19 -6.04 35.07
N LYS A 78 -13.17 -5.13 34.90
CA LYS A 78 -13.43 -4.46 33.61
C LYS A 78 -12.25 -3.61 33.16
N LEU A 79 -11.60 -2.90 34.07
CA LEU A 79 -10.43 -2.08 33.78
C LEU A 79 -9.25 -2.94 33.30
N LEU A 80 -8.95 -4.04 33.98
CA LEU A 80 -7.86 -4.95 33.62
C LEU A 80 -8.12 -5.63 32.28
N LEU A 81 -9.36 -6.11 32.07
CA LEU A 81 -9.76 -6.71 30.80
C LEU A 81 -9.70 -5.66 29.68
N GLY A 82 -10.19 -4.45 29.95
CA GLY A 82 -10.13 -3.33 29.03
C GLY A 82 -8.71 -2.98 28.62
N GLY A 83 -7.81 -2.83 29.60
CA GLY A 83 -6.39 -2.55 29.36
C GLY A 83 -5.69 -3.64 28.53
N THR A 84 -6.02 -4.90 28.76
CA THR A 84 -5.49 -6.02 27.96
C THR A 84 -5.91 -5.89 26.49
N PHE A 85 -7.18 -5.58 26.23
CA PHE A 85 -7.67 -5.39 24.87
C PHE A 85 -7.15 -4.12 24.20
N VAL A 86 -6.89 -3.06 24.96
CA VAL A 86 -6.21 -1.86 24.46
C VAL A 86 -4.80 -2.21 23.97
N ALA A 87 -4.03 -2.94 24.78
CA ALA A 87 -2.69 -3.38 24.41
C ALA A 87 -2.71 -4.27 23.15
N VAL A 88 -3.68 -5.19 23.05
CA VAL A 88 -3.87 -6.00 21.83
C VAL A 88 -4.21 -5.14 20.62
N GLY A 89 -5.09 -4.14 20.79
CA GLY A 89 -5.49 -3.23 19.73
C GLY A 89 -4.34 -2.35 19.22
N GLU A 90 -3.49 -1.87 20.13
CA GLU A 90 -2.28 -1.11 19.82
C GLU A 90 -1.23 -1.98 19.13
N MET A 91 -0.95 -3.18 19.64
CA MET A 91 -0.04 -4.12 18.97
C MET A 91 -0.56 -4.51 17.57
N SER A 92 -1.87 -4.56 17.39
CA SER A 92 -2.48 -4.84 16.09
C SER A 92 -2.29 -3.68 15.10
N SER A 93 -2.41 -2.42 15.54
CA SER A 93 -2.21 -1.28 14.63
C SER A 93 -0.78 -1.18 14.10
N LEU A 94 0.20 -1.58 14.92
CA LEU A 94 1.61 -1.65 14.52
C LEU A 94 1.87 -2.69 13.42
N ARG A 95 1.02 -3.71 13.26
CA ARG A 95 1.24 -4.81 12.28
C ARG A 95 1.04 -4.39 10.83
N TYR A 96 0.16 -3.41 10.55
CA TYR A 96 -0.09 -2.99 9.17
C TYR A 96 0.88 -1.90 8.68
N ILE A 97 1.55 -1.17 9.58
CA ILE A 97 2.50 -0.08 9.24
C ILE A 97 3.61 -0.54 8.28
N PRO A 98 4.28 -1.70 8.50
CA PRO A 98 5.31 -2.17 7.58
C PRO A 98 4.78 -2.43 6.16
N PHE A 99 3.55 -2.91 6.01
CA PHE A 99 2.96 -3.15 4.68
C PHE A 99 2.75 -1.85 3.92
N TYR A 100 2.24 -0.81 4.58
CA TYR A 100 2.09 0.51 3.96
C TYR A 100 3.45 1.15 3.64
N HIS A 101 4.45 1.00 4.51
CA HIS A 101 5.79 1.52 4.24
C HIS A 101 6.42 0.84 3.02
N VAL A 102 6.37 -0.50 2.95
CA VAL A 102 6.94 -1.26 1.83
C VAL A 102 6.17 -0.98 0.54
N GLY A 103 4.84 -1.01 0.58
CA GLY A 103 3.99 -0.70 -0.57
C GLY A 103 4.21 0.72 -1.09
N HIS A 104 4.37 1.70 -0.20
CA HIS A 104 4.70 3.07 -0.59
C HIS A 104 6.07 3.14 -1.28
N GLY A 105 7.08 2.45 -0.74
CA GLY A 105 8.41 2.36 -1.35
C GLY A 105 8.38 1.75 -2.76
N ILE A 106 7.61 0.69 -2.97
CA ILE A 106 7.39 0.09 -4.29
C ILE A 106 6.71 1.11 -5.22
N THR A 107 5.68 1.78 -4.74
CA THR A 107 4.94 2.81 -5.50
C THR A 107 5.86 3.93 -5.98
N LEU A 108 6.74 4.44 -5.10
CA LEU A 108 7.70 5.48 -5.45
C LEU A 108 8.71 5.00 -6.49
N LYS A 109 9.27 3.80 -6.32
CA LYS A 109 10.21 3.23 -7.29
C LYS A 109 9.57 2.99 -8.66
N MET A 110 8.32 2.53 -8.69
CA MET A 110 7.55 2.37 -9.93
C MET A 110 7.29 3.71 -10.61
N LYS A 111 6.93 4.75 -9.85
CA LYS A 111 6.79 6.12 -10.39
C LYS A 111 8.11 6.62 -10.97
N GLN A 112 9.22 6.47 -10.25
CA GLN A 112 10.55 6.87 -10.73
C GLN A 112 10.95 6.13 -12.01
N ALA A 113 10.72 4.82 -12.05
CA ALA A 113 11.01 4.03 -13.25
C ALA A 113 10.14 4.47 -14.43
N LYS A 114 8.84 4.75 -14.20
CA LYS A 114 7.95 5.29 -15.23
C LYS A 114 8.47 6.61 -15.79
N TYR A 115 8.83 7.56 -14.93
CA TYR A 115 9.37 8.85 -15.36
C TYR A 115 10.65 8.69 -16.19
N ALA A 116 11.56 7.79 -15.78
CA ALA A 116 12.78 7.52 -16.53
C ALA A 116 12.48 6.94 -17.93
N ILE A 117 11.48 6.06 -18.04
CA ILE A 117 11.04 5.50 -19.33
C ILE A 117 10.44 6.59 -20.22
N GLU A 118 9.57 7.44 -19.66
CA GLU A 118 8.96 8.56 -20.39
C GLU A 118 10.00 9.57 -20.88
N GLU A 119 11.05 9.81 -20.09
CA GLU A 119 12.17 10.68 -20.49
C GLU A 119 12.99 10.08 -21.64
N ILE A 120 13.27 8.78 -21.60
CA ILE A 120 13.97 8.07 -22.69
C ILE A 120 13.13 8.13 -23.98
N LEU A 121 11.82 7.89 -23.86
CA LEU A 121 10.88 8.02 -24.97
C LEU A 121 10.93 9.42 -25.56
N ALA A 122 10.81 10.47 -24.74
CA ALA A 122 10.85 11.84 -25.23
C ALA A 122 12.17 12.18 -25.98
N LYS A 123 13.31 11.66 -25.50
CA LYS A 123 14.63 11.93 -26.10
C LYS A 123 14.92 11.12 -27.36
N ARG A 124 14.38 9.90 -27.48
CA ARG A 124 14.72 8.95 -28.57
C ARG A 124 13.52 8.55 -29.43
N TYR A 125 12.38 9.22 -29.30
CA TYR A 125 11.14 8.86 -29.97
C TYR A 125 11.30 8.70 -31.49
N SER A 126 12.03 9.62 -32.13
CA SER A 126 12.26 9.63 -33.57
C SER A 126 13.18 8.51 -34.07
N GLN A 127 13.86 7.80 -33.17
CA GLN A 127 14.83 6.74 -33.48
C GLN A 127 14.23 5.34 -33.30
N PHE A 128 13.01 5.22 -32.76
CA PHE A 128 12.36 3.94 -32.56
C PHE A 128 11.60 3.47 -33.80
N SER A 129 11.62 2.16 -34.02
CA SER A 129 10.79 1.53 -35.04
C SER A 129 9.31 1.53 -34.62
N PRO A 130 8.36 1.41 -35.56
CA PRO A 130 6.93 1.34 -35.24
C PRO A 130 6.57 0.22 -34.26
N ILE A 131 7.27 -0.91 -34.33
CA ILE A 131 7.07 -2.05 -33.40
C ILE A 131 7.53 -1.68 -31.99
N GLN A 132 8.65 -0.96 -31.86
CA GLN A 132 9.15 -0.50 -30.57
C GLN A 132 8.21 0.54 -29.96
N HIS A 133 7.65 1.46 -30.75
CA HIS A 133 6.62 2.38 -30.27
C HIS A 133 5.43 1.64 -29.66
N GLN A 134 4.88 0.64 -30.36
CA GLN A 134 3.78 -0.17 -29.82
C GLN A 134 4.16 -0.90 -28.53
N GLN A 135 5.36 -1.50 -28.45
CA GLN A 135 5.81 -2.19 -27.24
C GLN A 135 5.97 -1.23 -26.04
N PHE A 136 6.49 -0.02 -26.29
CA PHE A 136 6.58 1.00 -25.26
C PHE A 136 5.23 1.53 -24.82
N ASP A 137 4.28 1.72 -25.75
CA ASP A 137 2.93 2.15 -25.41
C ASP A 137 2.23 1.11 -24.52
N VAL A 138 2.40 -0.18 -24.79
CA VAL A 138 1.88 -1.27 -23.94
C VAL A 138 2.50 -1.23 -22.55
N VAL A 139 3.82 -1.02 -22.44
CA VAL A 139 4.49 -0.89 -21.13
C VAL A 139 4.02 0.35 -20.39
N ARG A 140 3.89 1.49 -21.09
CA ARG A 140 3.38 2.75 -20.53
C ARG A 140 1.95 2.59 -20.03
N GLU A 141 1.08 1.93 -20.80
CA GLU A 141 -0.31 1.66 -20.42
C GLU A 141 -0.37 0.73 -19.21
N ASN A 142 0.40 -0.37 -19.20
CA ASN A 142 0.47 -1.28 -18.06
C ASN A 142 0.96 -0.58 -16.78
N TRP A 143 1.91 0.35 -16.91
CA TRP A 143 2.44 1.11 -15.78
C TRP A 143 1.59 2.33 -15.42
N SER A 144 0.57 2.65 -16.22
CA SER A 144 -0.40 3.71 -15.93
C SER A 144 -1.50 3.26 -14.98
N ARG A 145 -1.84 1.96 -14.94
CA ARG A 145 -3.06 1.46 -14.28
C ARG A 145 -2.95 1.19 -12.79
N SER A 146 -1.79 0.91 -12.22
CA SER A 146 -1.56 0.95 -10.76
C SER A 146 -0.08 0.77 -10.47
N ALA A 147 0.56 1.85 -10.04
CA ALA A 147 1.93 1.80 -9.52
C ALA A 147 1.97 1.33 -8.06
N ALA A 148 0.82 1.32 -7.38
CA ALA A 148 0.69 0.85 -6.01
C ALA A 148 0.39 -0.65 -5.96
N LEU A 149 0.96 -1.31 -4.97
CA LEU A 149 0.66 -2.72 -4.69
C LEU A 149 -0.76 -2.79 -4.13
N GLN A 150 -1.62 -3.58 -4.77
CA GLN A 150 -3.03 -3.70 -4.43
C GLN A 150 -3.38 -5.11 -3.94
N PRO A 151 -3.45 -5.34 -2.62
CA PRO A 151 -3.96 -6.59 -2.07
C PRO A 151 -5.37 -6.87 -2.62
N MET A 152 -5.49 -7.93 -3.42
CA MET A 152 -6.73 -8.34 -4.07
C MET A 152 -7.43 -7.26 -4.93
N GLY A 153 -6.72 -6.20 -5.34
CA GLY A 153 -7.33 -5.09 -6.08
C GLY A 153 -8.27 -4.21 -5.25
N LEU A 154 -8.23 -4.29 -3.91
CA LEU A 154 -9.21 -3.61 -3.04
C LEU A 154 -8.76 -2.23 -2.56
N PHE A 155 -7.48 -2.07 -2.26
CA PHE A 155 -6.90 -0.80 -1.82
C PHE A 155 -5.41 -0.72 -2.15
N ASP A 156 -4.89 0.49 -2.26
CA ASP A 156 -3.47 0.73 -2.46
C ASP A 156 -2.71 0.63 -1.14
N LEU A 157 -1.62 -0.15 -1.08
CA LEU A 157 -0.65 -0.06 0.02
C LEU A 157 0.23 1.17 -0.12
N ASN A 158 -0.30 2.34 0.26
CA ASN A 158 0.47 3.57 0.34
C ASN A 158 0.08 4.38 1.58
N TYR A 159 0.87 5.42 1.92
CA TYR A 159 0.58 6.25 3.09
C TYR A 159 -0.74 7.01 3.00
N SER A 160 -1.22 7.35 1.81
CA SER A 160 -2.53 8.00 1.66
C SER A 160 -3.66 7.09 2.14
N THR A 161 -3.63 5.81 1.77
CA THR A 161 -4.57 4.81 2.29
C THR A 161 -4.41 4.60 3.78
N ALA A 162 -3.18 4.52 4.30
CA ALA A 162 -2.93 4.37 5.74
C ALA A 162 -3.56 5.52 6.54
N ILE A 163 -3.32 6.76 6.12
CA ILE A 163 -3.88 7.96 6.76
C ILE A 163 -5.41 7.97 6.65
N ALA A 164 -5.98 7.55 5.51
CA ALA A 164 -7.43 7.45 5.36
C ALA A 164 -8.03 6.41 6.31
N MET A 165 -7.37 5.26 6.48
CA MET A 165 -7.79 4.23 7.43
C MET A 165 -7.71 4.70 8.88
N ASP A 166 -6.63 5.37 9.27
CA ASP A 166 -6.48 5.95 10.60
C ASP A 166 -7.53 7.07 10.84
N GLY A 167 -7.82 7.89 9.83
CA GLY A 167 -8.87 8.90 9.88
C GLY A 167 -10.27 8.32 10.07
N LEU A 168 -10.58 7.21 9.39
CA LEU A 168 -11.82 6.45 9.58
C LEU A 168 -11.90 5.88 10.99
N LEU A 169 -10.80 5.33 11.51
CA LEU A 169 -10.73 4.85 12.89
C LEU A 169 -11.02 5.99 13.87
N ILE A 170 -10.32 7.12 13.77
CA ILE A 170 -10.55 8.28 14.65
C ILE A 170 -12.00 8.75 14.59
N THR A 171 -12.58 8.83 13.40
CA THR A 171 -13.99 9.21 13.22
C THR A 171 -14.92 8.24 13.95
N TYR A 172 -14.67 6.94 13.83
CA TYR A 172 -15.42 5.92 14.54
C TYR A 172 -15.29 6.05 16.08
N ILE A 173 -14.10 6.37 16.60
CA ILE A 173 -13.89 6.62 18.04
C ILE A 173 -14.74 7.79 18.52
N VAL A 174 -14.73 8.91 17.79
CA VAL A 174 -15.50 10.11 18.13
C VAL A 174 -17.00 9.77 18.19
N ILE A 175 -17.51 9.03 17.21
CA ILE A 175 -18.90 8.57 17.17
C ILE A 175 -19.22 7.66 18.37
N LEU A 176 -18.36 6.69 18.67
CA LEU A 176 -18.55 5.78 19.82
C LEU A 176 -18.60 6.53 21.15
N ILE A 177 -17.72 7.53 21.32
CA ILE A 177 -17.68 8.37 22.51
C ILE A 177 -19.00 9.16 22.63
N GLN A 178 -19.46 9.78 21.54
CA GLN A 178 -20.71 10.53 21.52
C GLN A 178 -21.91 9.66 21.90
N PHE A 179 -22.03 8.46 21.36
CA PHE A 179 -23.12 7.53 21.68
C PHE A 179 -23.09 6.97 23.10
N LYS A 180 -21.92 6.97 23.76
CA LYS A 180 -21.79 6.49 25.14
C LYS A 180 -21.94 7.58 26.19
N MET A 181 -21.65 8.83 25.83
CA MET A 181 -21.70 9.97 26.75
C MET A 181 -22.99 10.80 26.64
N GLY A 182 -23.68 10.75 25.50
CA GLY A 182 -25.03 11.31 25.32
C GLY A 182 -26.10 10.35 25.78
#